data_AF-A0A951NY32-F1
#
_entry.id   AF-A0A951NY32-F1
#
_cell.length_a   1.000
_cell.length_b   1.000
_cell.length_c   1.000
_cell.angle_alpha   90.00
_cell.angle_beta   90.00
_cell.angle_gamma   90.00
#
_symmetry.space_group_name_H-M   'P 1'
#
loop_
_entity.id
_entity.type
_entity.pdbx_description
1 polymer ?
#
loop_
_entity_poly.entity_id
_entity_poly.type
_entity_poly.pdbx_seq_one_letter_code
_entity_poly.pdbx_strand_id
1 'polypeptide(L)' 'MVIQWSEDDNCFLVGFPDFPGQEWRTHGGTYQEAATNGIEALESLVIAYEATGEPLPQPRTIYAA' A
#
# COMPACT_ATOMS: atom_id res chain seq x y z
N MET A 1 -1.89 1.92 -5.07
CA MET A 1 -0.64 1.98 -4.29
C MET A 1 0.05 3.30 -4.57
N VAL A 2 0.59 3.94 -3.53
CA VAL A 2 1.37 5.17 -3.62
C VAL A 2 2.74 4.90 -2.99
N ILE A 3 3.82 5.32 -3.67
CA ILE A 3 5.20 5.20 -3.19
C ILE A 3 5.80 6.61 -3.12
N GLN A 4 6.25 7.04 -1.94
CA GLN A 4 6.77 8.39 -1.72
C GLN A 4 8.04 8.36 -0.88
N TRP A 5 8.98 9.27 -1.15
CA TRP A 5 10.21 9.41 -0.35
C TRP A 5 9.90 10.11 0.98
N SER A 6 10.40 9.56 2.08
CA SER A 6 10.42 10.21 3.40
C SER A 6 11.82 10.71 3.71
N GLU A 7 11.94 12.02 3.94
CA GLU A 7 13.20 12.64 4.36
C GLU A 7 13.58 12.22 5.79
N ASP A 8 12.61 11.99 6.67
CA ASP A 8 12.83 11.62 8.08
C ASP A 8 13.31 10.16 8.21
N ASP A 9 12.69 9.26 7.43
CA ASP A 9 13.02 7.82 7.44
C ASP A 9 14.13 7.45 6.45
N ASN A 10 14.53 8.37 5.57
CA ASN A 10 15.51 8.16 4.50
C ASN A 10 15.22 6.91 3.63
N CYS A 11 13.94 6.70 3.33
CA CYS A 11 13.47 5.58 2.51
C CYS A 11 12.14 5.91 1.81
N PHE A 12 11.72 5.03 0.89
CA PHE A 12 10.40 5.12 0.29
C PHE A 12 9.35 4.47 1.19
N LEU A 13 8.30 5.21 1.50
CA LEU A 13 7.10 4.72 2.18
C LEU A 13 6.05 4.30 1.15
N VAL A 14 5.30 3.25 1.49
CA VAL A 14 4.26 2.66 0.62
C VAL A 14 2.93 2.68 1.33
N GLY A 15 1.95 3.30 0.68
CA GLY A 15 0.57 3.42 1.18
C GLY A 15 -0.48 2.88 0.22
N PHE A 16 -1.62 2.47 0.76
CA PHE A 16 -2.79 2.04 -0.01
C PHE A 16 -3.97 2.97 0.29
N PRO A 17 -4.21 4.00 -0.55
CA PRO A 17 -5.24 5.02 -0.30
C PRO A 17 -6.67 4.49 -0.27
N ASP A 18 -6.88 3.28 -0.80
CA ASP A 18 -8.17 2.61 -0.84
C ASP A 18 -8.47 1.88 0.47
N PHE A 19 -7.44 1.54 1.26
CA PHE A 19 -7.61 0.81 2.51
C PHE A 19 -7.65 1.77 3.70
N PRO A 20 -8.73 1.78 4.50
CA PRO A 20 -8.81 2.60 5.70
C PRO A 20 -7.77 2.16 6.75
N GLY A 21 -7.35 3.10 7.60
CA GLY A 21 -6.41 2.86 8.69
C GLY A 21 -5.07 3.56 8.49
N GLN A 22 -3.97 2.86 8.74
CA GLN A 22 -2.62 3.44 8.67
C GLN A 22 -2.29 3.87 7.23
N GLU A 23 -1.82 5.12 7.11
CA GLU A 23 -1.46 5.74 5.83
C GLU A 23 -0.32 4.99 5.13
N TRP A 24 0.72 4.64 5.88
CA TRP A 24 1.90 3.92 5.41
C TRP A 24 1.88 2.48 5.94
N ARG A 25 2.04 1.51 5.04
CA ARG A 25 1.94 0.07 5.33
C ARG A 25 3.28 -0.63 5.36
N THR A 26 4.22 -0.16 4.55
CA THR A 26 5.58 -0.70 4.46
C THR A 26 6.52 0.34 3.87
N HIS A 27 7.79 -0.01 3.71
CA HIS A 27 8.82 0.86 3.18
C HIS A 27 9.83 0.08 2.31
N GLY A 28 10.75 0.79 1.66
CA GLY A 28 11.90 0.18 0.97
C GLY A 28 12.99 1.21 0.63
N GLY A 29 14.24 0.78 0.56
CA GLY A 29 15.37 1.66 0.24
C GLY A 29 15.43 2.11 -1.22
N THR A 30 14.73 1.40 -2.11
CA THR A 30 14.62 1.73 -3.54
C THR A 30 13.17 1.60 -3.99
N TYR A 31 12.83 2.18 -5.16
CA TYR A 31 11.51 1.99 -5.76
C TYR A 31 11.16 0.52 -5.97
N GLN A 32 12.12 -0.30 -6.40
CA GLN A 32 11.89 -1.72 -6.63
C GLN A 32 11.60 -2.46 -5.32
N GLU A 33 12.41 -2.22 -4.29
CA GLU A 33 12.21 -2.82 -2.97
C GLU A 33 10.87 -2.39 -2.36
N ALA A 34 10.55 -1.09 -2.42
CA ALA A 34 9.28 -0.56 -1.93
C ALA A 34 8.09 -1.17 -2.68
N ALA A 35 8.17 -1.31 -4.02
CA ALA A 35 7.12 -1.95 -4.79
C ALA A 35 6.94 -3.43 -4.42
N THR A 36 8.03 -4.19 -4.28
CA THR A 36 7.99 -5.60 -3.85
C THR A 36 7.33 -5.73 -2.48
N ASN A 37 7.83 -4.99 -1.49
CA ASN A 37 7.29 -5.02 -0.13
C ASN A 37 5.82 -4.58 -0.12
N GLY A 38 5.46 -3.61 -0.96
CA GLY A 38 4.08 -3.15 -1.15
C GLY A 38 3.15 -4.23 -1.68
N ILE A 39 3.58 -5.03 -2.65
CA ILE A 39 2.79 -6.15 -3.16
C ILE A 39 2.55 -7.18 -2.05
N GLU A 40 3.59 -7.59 -1.33
CA GLU A 40 3.48 -8.55 -0.23
C GLU A 40 2.55 -8.05 0.90
N ALA A 41 2.68 -6.76 1.25
CA ALA A 41 1.82 -6.13 2.26
C ALA A 41 0.34 -6.06 1.80
N LEU A 42 0.10 -5.80 0.51
CA LEU A 42 -1.25 -5.77 -0.05
C LEU A 42 -1.89 -7.17 -0.04
N GLU A 43 -1.14 -8.21 -0.42
CA GLU A 43 -1.61 -9.60 -0.38
C GLU A 43 -1.99 -10.01 1.05
N SER A 44 -1.14 -9.68 2.03
CA SER A 44 -1.44 -9.93 3.44
C SER A 44 -2.69 -9.20 3.93
N LEU A 45 -2.88 -7.95 3.49
CA LEU A 45 -4.05 -7.15 3.85
C LEU A 45 -5.34 -7.72 3.26
N VAL A 46 -5.31 -8.18 2.01
CA VAL A 46 -6.46 -8.84 1.38
C VAL A 46 -6.86 -10.10 2.15
N ILE A 47 -5.89 -10.95 2.49
CA ILE A 47 -6.13 -12.17 3.28
C ILE A 47 -6.78 -11.83 4.63
N ALA A 48 -6.35 -10.76 5.30
CA ALA A 48 -6.92 -10.33 6.57
C ALA A 48 -8.40 -9.90 6.46
N TYR A 49 -8.76 -9.17 5.40
CA TYR A 49 -10.15 -8.76 5.13
C TYR A 49 -11.03 -9.99 4.83
N GLU A 50 -10.53 -10.91 4.01
CA GLU A 50 -11.25 -12.15 3.71
C GLU A 50 -11.47 -13.01 4.96
N ALA A 51 -10.45 -13.12 5.82
CA ALA A 51 -10.54 -13.89 7.07
C ALA A 51 -11.52 -13.30 8.09
N THR A 52 -11.70 -11.98 8.08
CA THR A 52 -12.62 -11.27 8.98
C THR A 52 -14.03 -11.12 8.40
N GLY A 53 -14.23 -11.46 7.11
CA GLY A 53 -15.49 -11.26 6.40
C GLY A 53 -15.77 -9.79 6.10
N GLU A 54 -14.76 -8.92 6.20
CA GLU A 54 -14.87 -7.51 5.86
C GLU A 54 -14.81 -7.32 4.33
N PRO A 55 -15.63 -6.42 3.75
CA PRO A 55 -15.58 -6.17 2.32
C PRO A 55 -14.27 -5.46 1.94
N LEU A 56 -13.61 -5.96 0.90
CA LEU A 56 -12.46 -5.26 0.31
C LEU A 56 -12.87 -3.89 -0.23
N PRO A 57 -11.99 -2.88 -0.12
CA PRO A 57 -12.29 -1.55 -0.65
C PRO A 57 -12.39 -1.56 -2.17
N GLN A 58 -13.25 -0.69 -2.71
CA GLN A 58 -13.34 -0.51 -4.16
C GLN A 58 -12.15 0.31 -4.66
N PRO A 59 -11.48 -0.12 -5.75
CA PRO A 59 -10.36 0.62 -6.29
C PRO A 59 -10.79 1.98 -6.86
N ARG A 60 -10.01 3.02 -6.58
CA ARG A 60 -10.23 4.33 -7.24
C ARG A 60 -9.99 4.21 -8.74
N THR A 61 -11.02 4.58 -9.52
CA THR A 61 -10.92 4.66 -10.98
C THR A 61 -10.38 6.04 -11.36
N ILE A 62 -9.31 6.08 -12.13
CA ILE A 62 -8.77 7.28 -12.76
C ILE A 62 -9.00 7.22 -14.26
N TYR A 63 -9.54 8.28 -14.85
CA TYR A 63 -9.69 8.42 -16.29
C TYR A 63 -8.43 9.11 -16.84
N ALA A 64 -7.75 8.47 -17.78
CA ALA A 64 -6.68 9.12 -18.52
C ALA A 64 -7.28 10.16 -19.48
N ALA A 65 -6.75 11.38 -19.43
CA ALA A 65 -7.09 12.46 -20.36
C ALA A 65 -6.31 12.31 -21.67
#